data_AF-A0A7J7MBW0-F1
#
_entry.id   AF-A0A7J7MBW0-F1
#
_cell.length_a   1.000
_cell.length_b   1.000
_cell.length_c   1.000
_cell.angle_alpha   90.00
_cell.angle_beta   90.00
_cell.angle_gamma   90.00
#
_symmetry.space_group_name_H-M   'P 1'
#
loop_
_entity.id
_entity.type
_entity.pdbx_description
1 polymer ?
#
loop_
_entity_poly.entity_id
_entity_poly.type
_entity_poly.pdbx_seq_one_letter_code
_entity_poly.pdbx_strand_id
1 'polypeptide(L)'
;MQTDCNLVLYANSKALWNSATNGKGTNCKATLQSDGNLVILSGTVVVWTSNTATGSNNYRLIMQGDGNAVIYGAAMWATNTAQPSKRRLF
;
A
#
# COMPACT_ATOMS: atom_id res chain seq x y z
N MET A 1 7.03 -6.25 -3.08
CA MET A 1 6.76 -7.37 -2.17
C MET A 1 7.62 -8.54 -2.59
N GLN A 2 8.56 -8.97 -1.76
CA GLN A 2 9.43 -10.11 -2.06
C GLN A 2 8.77 -11.45 -1.69
N THR A 3 9.31 -12.55 -2.22
CA THR A 3 8.79 -13.91 -2.00
C THR A 3 8.98 -14.41 -0.57
N ASP A 4 9.93 -13.84 0.16
CA ASP A 4 10.24 -14.15 1.56
C ASP A 4 9.34 -13.38 2.55
N CYS A 5 8.28 -12.73 2.06
CA CYS A 5 7.40 -11.88 2.85
C CYS A 5 8.00 -10.55 3.33
N ASN A 6 9.12 -10.08 2.77
CA ASN A 6 9.65 -8.75 3.04
C ASN A 6 9.12 -7.70 2.04
N LEU A 7 8.56 -6.59 2.51
CA LEU A 7 8.28 -5.43 1.66
C LEU A 7 9.48 -4.51 1.70
N VAL A 8 10.10 -4.30 0.54
CA VAL A 8 11.35 -3.56 0.42
C VAL A 8 11.23 -2.49 -0.64
N LEU A 9 11.71 -1.30 -0.32
CA LEU A 9 11.94 -0.21 -1.27
C LEU A 9 13.39 -0.25 -1.73
N TYR A 10 13.60 -0.31 -3.04
CA TYR A 10 14.92 -0.33 -3.66
C TYR A 10 15.15 0.91 -4.52
N ALA A 11 16.41 1.36 -4.58
CA ALA A 11 16.92 2.24 -5.61
C ALA A 11 18.27 1.72 -6.09
N ASN A 12 18.44 1.54 -7.41
CA ASN A 12 19.68 1.02 -8.01
C ASN A 12 20.20 -0.26 -7.31
N SER A 13 19.30 -1.23 -7.07
CA SER A 13 19.58 -2.47 -6.34
C SER A 13 19.99 -2.33 -4.86
N LYS A 14 20.07 -1.11 -4.32
CA LYS A 14 20.28 -0.85 -2.89
C LYS A 14 18.93 -0.80 -2.17
N ALA A 15 18.77 -1.59 -1.12
CA ALA A 15 17.62 -1.50 -0.23
C ALA A 15 17.71 -0.18 0.56
N LEU A 16 16.70 0.68 0.44
CA LEU A 16 16.61 1.95 1.16
C LEU A 16 15.77 1.81 2.44
N TRP A 17 14.72 0.99 2.39
CA TRP A 17 13.83 0.70 3.51
C TRP A 17 13.25 -0.71 3.38
N ASN A 18 12.95 -1.37 4.49
CA ASN A 18 12.20 -2.63 4.50
C ASN A 18 11.31 -2.78 5.75
N SER A 19 10.29 -3.63 5.66
CA SER A 19 9.36 -3.95 6.76
C SER A 19 9.92 -4.90 7.82
N ALA A 20 11.11 -5.48 7.60
CA ALA A 20 11.73 -6.49 8.45
C ALA A 20 10.80 -7.69 8.72
N THR A 21 10.17 -8.19 7.66
CA THR A 21 9.20 -9.31 7.70
C THR A 21 9.66 -10.54 6.93
N ASN A 22 10.95 -10.62 6.57
CA ASN A 22 11.51 -11.80 5.93
C ASN A 22 11.25 -13.07 6.79
N GLY A 23 10.73 -14.13 6.17
CA GLY A 23 10.42 -15.40 6.82
C GLY A 23 9.21 -15.38 7.77
N LYS A 24 8.47 -14.28 7.87
CA LYS A 24 7.32 -14.18 8.80
C LYS A 24 6.01 -14.75 8.24
N GLY A 25 6.02 -15.31 7.04
CA GLY A 25 4.85 -15.89 6.39
C GLY A 25 5.18 -16.51 5.04
N THR A 26 4.13 -16.84 4.28
CA THR A 26 4.24 -17.36 2.91
C THR A 26 3.21 -16.69 2.00
N ASN A 27 3.54 -16.52 0.72
CA ASN A 27 2.66 -15.91 -0.29
C ASN A 27 2.09 -14.54 0.14
N CYS A 28 2.92 -13.71 0.77
CA CYS A 28 2.44 -12.48 1.36
C CYS A 28 2.04 -11.42 0.34
N LYS A 29 1.04 -10.60 0.70
CA LYS A 29 0.54 -9.48 -0.09
C LYS A 29 0.59 -8.19 0.71
N ALA A 30 1.12 -7.13 0.11
CA ALA A 30 1.00 -5.79 0.65
C ALA A 30 -0.30 -5.16 0.13
N THR A 31 -1.16 -4.69 1.04
CA THR A 31 -2.49 -4.16 0.72
C THR A 31 -2.70 -2.86 1.48
N LEU A 32 -3.01 -1.78 0.75
CA LEU A 32 -3.54 -0.57 1.36
C LEU A 32 -5.03 -0.76 1.61
N GLN A 33 -5.44 -0.74 2.87
CA GLN A 33 -6.83 -0.91 3.29
C GLN A 33 -7.60 0.40 3.18
N SER A 34 -8.93 0.30 3.18
CA SER A 34 -9.82 1.46 3.04
C SER A 34 -9.77 2.41 4.25
N ASP A 35 -9.19 2.01 5.37
CA ASP A 35 -9.01 2.84 6.56
C ASP A 35 -7.69 3.64 6.55
N GLY A 36 -6.89 3.50 5.49
CA GLY A 36 -5.59 4.16 5.33
C GLY A 36 -4.41 3.36 5.90
N ASN A 37 -4.63 2.12 6.32
CA ASN A 37 -3.57 1.26 6.82
C ASN A 37 -2.94 0.43 5.71
N LEU A 38 -1.62 0.50 5.55
CA LEU A 38 -0.88 -0.42 4.70
C LEU A 38 -0.51 -1.65 5.52
N VAL A 39 -1.01 -2.81 5.12
CA VAL A 39 -0.75 -4.08 5.79
C VAL A 39 0.01 -5.04 4.89
N ILE A 40 0.83 -5.91 5.49
CA ILE A 40 1.31 -7.12 4.85
C ILE A 40 0.51 -8.29 5.42
N LEU A 41 -0.10 -9.07 4.54
CA LEU A 41 -0.91 -10.24 4.88
C LEU A 41 -0.23 -11.51 4.41
N SER A 42 -0.18 -12.54 5.26
CA SER A 42 0.09 -13.93 4.91
C SER A 42 -1.23 -14.70 5.00
N GLY A 43 -1.92 -14.85 3.87
CA GLY A 43 -3.31 -15.30 3.86
C GLY A 43 -4.22 -14.29 4.56
N THR A 44 -4.81 -14.67 5.70
CA THR A 44 -5.63 -13.78 6.55
C THR A 44 -4.87 -13.19 7.73
N VAL A 45 -3.61 -13.60 7.96
CA VAL A 45 -2.80 -13.17 9.09
C VAL A 45 -2.05 -11.88 8.74
N VAL A 46 -2.19 -10.86 9.57
CA VAL A 46 -1.40 -9.62 9.46
C VAL A 46 0.00 -9.85 10.03
N VAL A 47 1.03 -9.65 9.21
CA VAL A 47 2.44 -9.79 9.63
C VAL A 47 3.13 -8.44 9.88
N TRP A 48 2.58 -7.36 9.33
CA TRP A 48 3.06 -5.98 9.52
C TRP A 48 1.98 -4.97 9.17
N THR A 49 2.06 -3.79 9.77
CA THR A 49 1.12 -2.68 9.64
C THR A 49 1.87 -1.35 9.69
N SER A 50 1.45 -0.36 8.88
CA SER A 50 1.97 1.01 8.97
C SER A 50 1.46 1.77 10.19
N ASN A 51 0.42 1.26 10.87
CA ASN A 51 -0.24 1.89 12.01
C ASN A 51 -0.80 3.28 11.66
N THR A 52 -1.38 3.41 10.46
CA THR A 52 -1.91 4.67 9.94
C THR A 52 -3.42 4.64 9.73
N ALA A 53 -4.11 3.65 10.32
CA ALA A 53 -5.57 3.58 10.27
C ALA A 53 -6.18 4.85 10.88
N THR A 54 -6.94 5.60 10.08
CA THR A 54 -7.59 6.86 10.49
C THR A 54 -9.09 6.87 10.18
N GLY A 55 -9.61 5.82 9.54
CA GLY A 55 -11.03 5.66 9.24
C GLY A 55 -11.28 5.51 7.74
N SER A 56 -12.44 4.95 7.39
CA SER A 56 -12.77 4.59 6.00
C SER A 56 -12.77 5.82 5.07
N ASN A 57 -11.92 5.80 4.05
CA ASN A 57 -11.82 6.82 3.01
C ASN A 57 -11.11 6.27 1.76
N ASN A 58 -10.91 7.14 0.76
CA ASN A 58 -10.10 6.82 -0.41
C ASN A 58 -8.64 7.20 -0.14
N TYR A 59 -7.81 6.18 0.09
CA TYR A 59 -6.37 6.35 0.26
C TYR A 59 -5.59 5.89 -0.96
N ARG A 60 -4.40 6.46 -1.16
CA ARG A 60 -3.48 6.10 -2.24
C ARG A 60 -2.07 6.02 -1.69
N LEU A 61 -1.36 4.95 -2.02
CA LEU A 61 0.09 4.83 -1.79
C LEU A 61 0.79 5.31 -3.06
N ILE A 62 1.62 6.34 -2.94
CA ILE A 62 2.32 6.98 -4.06
C ILE A 62 3.82 6.89 -3.83
N MET A 63 4.55 6.42 -4.84
CA MET A 63 6.00 6.64 -4.94
C MET A 63 6.24 8.03 -5.48
N GLN A 64 6.79 8.89 -4.64
CA GLN A 64 7.13 10.27 -4.98
C GLN A 64 8.45 10.33 -5.75
N GLY A 65 8.67 11.45 -6.46
CA GLY A 65 9.89 11.67 -7.25
C GLY A 65 11.16 11.86 -6.43
N ASP A 66 11.03 12.14 -5.12
CA ASP A 66 12.14 12.24 -4.16
C ASP A 66 12.57 10.87 -3.60
N GLY A 67 11.91 9.78 -4.03
CA GLY A 67 12.19 8.43 -3.57
C GLY A 67 11.42 8.02 -2.32
N ASN A 68 10.51 8.83 -1.80
CA ASN A 68 9.68 8.48 -0.66
C ASN A 68 8.38 7.75 -1.08
N ALA A 69 7.90 6.85 -0.24
CA ALA A 69 6.64 6.12 -0.42
C ALA A 69 5.62 6.63 0.59
N VAL A 70 4.58 7.33 0.11
CA VAL A 70 3.66 8.08 1.00
C VAL A 70 2.21 7.65 0.80
N ILE A 71 1.52 7.45 1.92
CA ILE A 71 0.07 7.25 1.94
C ILE A 71 -0.61 8.62 1.99
N TYR A 72 -1.48 8.88 1.03
CA TYR A 72 -2.32 10.08 0.95
C TYR A 72 -3.80 9.72 1.13
N GLY A 73 -4.52 10.56 1.88
CA GLY A 73 -5.96 10.54 2.11
C GLY A 73 -6.28 11.38 3.37
N ALA A 74 -7.52 11.60 3.80
CA ALA A 74 -8.74 11.77 3.01
C ALA A 74 -8.62 12.94 2.02
N ALA A 75 -9.43 12.94 0.95
CA ALA A 75 -9.47 14.09 0.04
C ALA A 75 -10.07 15.32 0.75
N MET A 76 -9.34 16.43 0.77
CA MET A 76 -9.79 17.69 1.39
C MET A 76 -10.84 18.42 0.55
N TRP A 77 -10.75 18.30 -0.78
CA TRP A 77 -11.68 18.91 -1.72
C TRP A 77 -11.77 18.07 -3.00
N ALA A 78 -12.94 18.11 -3.65
CA ALA A 78 -13.15 17.53 -4.97
C ALA A 78 -14.11 18.42 -5.79
N THR A 79 -13.92 18.42 -7.12
CA THR A 79 -14.86 19.05 -8.06
C THR A 79 -16.22 18.37 -8.12
N ASN A 80 -16.34 17.13 -7.62
CA ASN A 80 -17.53 16.28 -7.70
C ASN A 80 -18.04 16.01 -9.14
N THR A 81 -17.12 15.86 -10.10
CA THR A 81 -17.44 15.63 -11.53
C THR A 81 -17.15 14.21 -12.02
N ALA A 82 -16.94 13.26 -11.11
CA ALA A 82 -16.59 11.88 -11.45
C ALA A 82 -17.64 11.26 -12.39
N GLN A 83 -17.20 10.83 -13.58
CA GLN A 83 -18.05 10.14 -14.54
C GLN A 83 -18.12 8.65 -14.20
N PRO A 84 -19.27 7.98 -14.36
CA PRO A 84 -19.34 6.53 -14.26
C PRO A 84 -18.41 5.90 -15.29
N SER A 85 -17.55 4.97 -14.87
CA SER A 85 -16.67 4.25 -15.78
C SER A 85 -17.51 3.50 -16.81
N LYS A 86 -17.33 3.76 -18.12
CA LYS A 86 -17.85 2.87 -19.16
C LYS A 86 -17.16 1.52 -18.98
N ARG A 87 -17.90 0.50 -18.54
CA ARG A 87 -17.43 -0.90 -18.55
C ARG A 87 -17.03 -1.22 -19.99
N ARG A 88 -15.75 -1.39 -20.26
CA ARG A 88 -15.26 -1.88 -21.55
C ARG A 88 -15.43 -3.40 -21.51
N LEU A 89 -16.55 -3.87 -22.04
CA LEU A 89 -16.75 -5.28 -22.33
C LEU A 89 -15.87 -5.59 -23.55
N PHE A 90 -14.86 -6.43 -23.35
CA PHE A 90 -14.22 -7.21 -24.40
C PHE A 90 -14.45 -8.68 -24.07
#